data_AF-A0A2H9U1C7-F1
#
_entry.id   AF-A0A2H9U1C7-F1
#
_cell.length_a   1.000
_cell.length_b   1.000
_cell.length_c   1.000
_cell.angle_alpha   90.00
_cell.angle_beta   90.00
_cell.angle_gamma   90.00
#
_symmetry.space_group_name_H-M   'P 1'
#
loop_
_entity.id
_entity.type
_entity.pdbx_description
1 polymer ?
#
loop_
_entity_poly.entity_id
_entity_poly.type
_entity_poly.pdbx_seq_one_letter_code
_entity_poly.pdbx_strand_id
1 'polypeptide(L)' 'MDKNKLRGDAKRLIENHLLGIDPDAESFIDILSDDQRSIPIRAIFKHIDTFSKKPFSSDERALVDELMYLYG' A
#
# COMPACT_ATOMS: atom_id res chain seq x y z
N MET A 1 2.84 2.38 -15.77
CA MET A 1 3.09 0.99 -15.34
C MET A 1 1.81 0.17 -15.50
N ASP A 2 1.86 -1.16 -15.58
CA ASP A 2 0.63 -2.01 -15.60
C ASP A 2 -0.12 -1.85 -14.25
N LYS A 3 -1.44 -1.63 -14.30
CA LYS A 3 -2.30 -1.53 -13.10
C LYS A 3 -2.16 -2.75 -12.19
N ASN A 4 -1.97 -3.94 -12.76
CA ASN A 4 -1.76 -5.17 -12.00
C ASN A 4 -0.43 -5.15 -11.24
N LYS A 5 0.61 -4.56 -11.84
CA LYS A 5 1.91 -4.38 -11.19
C LYS A 5 1.80 -3.40 -10.02
N LEU A 6 1.10 -2.27 -10.20
CA LEU A 6 0.88 -1.28 -9.13
C LEU A 6 0.14 -1.87 -7.93
N ARG A 7 -0.88 -2.69 -8.17
CA ARG A 7 -1.60 -3.41 -7.10
C ARG A 7 -0.70 -4.40 -6.37
N GLY A 8 0.09 -5.18 -7.12
CA GLY A 8 1.05 -6.12 -6.54
C GLY A 8 2.10 -5.42 -5.69
N ASP A 9 2.61 -4.28 -6.17
CA ASP A 9 3.60 -3.49 -5.44
C ASP A 9 2.97 -2.83 -4.19
N ALA A 10 1.76 -2.29 -4.28
CA ALA A 10 1.02 -1.77 -3.12
C ALA A 10 0.71 -2.86 -2.08
N LYS A 11 0.38 -4.08 -2.53
CA LYS A 11 0.16 -5.22 -1.65
C LYS A 11 1.43 -5.58 -0.87
N ARG A 12 2.58 -5.62 -1.54
CA ARG A 12 3.88 -5.85 -0.88
C ARG A 12 4.20 -4.78 0.15
N LEU A 13 3.82 -3.52 -0.11
CA LEU A 13 4.01 -2.45 0.86
C LEU A 13 3.22 -2.70 2.15
N ILE A 14 1.96 -3.13 2.04
CA ILE A 14 1.13 -3.50 3.20
C ILE A 14 1.72 -4.72 3.90
N GLU A 15 2.14 -5.75 3.17
CA GLU A 15 2.78 -6.94 3.75
C GLU A 15 4.05 -6.58 4.54
N ASN A 16 4.85 -5.63 4.03
CA ASN A 16 6.12 -5.22 4.64
C ASN A 16 5.99 -4.32 5.87
N HIS A 17 4.89 -3.57 5.98
CA HIS A 17 4.74 -2.52 6.99
C HIS A 17 3.57 -2.76 7.95
N LEU A 18 2.48 -3.38 7.50
CA LEU A 18 1.22 -3.46 8.25
C LEU A 18 0.87 -4.88 8.69
N LEU A 19 1.24 -5.91 7.91
CA LEU A 19 0.84 -7.28 8.21
C LEU A 19 1.37 -7.75 9.57
N GLY A 20 0.46 -8.20 10.43
CA GLY A 20 0.76 -8.62 11.81
C GLY A 20 0.89 -7.48 12.82
N ILE A 21 0.71 -6.22 12.41
CA ILE A 21 0.78 -5.03 13.28
C ILE A 21 -0.54 -4.26 13.25
N ASP A 22 -1.05 -3.98 12.05
CA ASP A 22 -2.31 -3.28 11.82
C ASP A 22 -3.46 -4.28 11.67
N PRO A 23 -4.54 -4.16 12.46
CA PRO A 23 -5.71 -5.03 12.35
C PRO A 23 -6.40 -4.97 10.97
N ASP A 24 -6.25 -3.88 10.23
CA ASP A 24 -6.89 -3.69 8.93
C ASP A 24 -6.00 -4.12 7.74
N ALA A 25 -4.79 -4.65 7.99
CA ALA A 25 -3.84 -5.02 6.95
C ALA A 25 -4.42 -6.03 5.94
N GLU A 26 -5.10 -7.07 6.42
CA GLU A 26 -5.73 -8.08 5.55
C GLU A 26 -6.87 -7.48 4.71
N SER A 27 -7.67 -6.58 5.30
CA SER A 27 -8.72 -5.87 4.59
C SER A 27 -8.18 -5.03 3.42
N PHE A 28 -7.03 -4.37 3.60
CA PHE A 28 -6.39 -3.66 2.49
C PHE A 28 -5.90 -4.60 1.40
N ILE A 29 -5.35 -5.76 1.75
CA ILE A 29 -4.91 -6.78 0.77
C ILE A 29 -6.10 -7.28 -0.06
N ASP A 30 -7.25 -7.50 0.57
CA ASP A 30 -8.47 -7.92 -0.12
C ASP A 30 -8.97 -6.85 -1.09
N ILE A 31 -8.96 -5.58 -0.68
CA ILE A 31 -9.32 -4.45 -1.56
C ILE A 31 -8.38 -4.37 -2.77
N LEU A 32 -7.08 -4.59 -2.58
CA LEU A 32 -6.12 -4.56 -3.69
C LEU A 32 -6.28 -5.72 -4.65
N SER A 33 -6.82 -6.84 -4.18
CA SER A 33 -7.09 -8.05 -4.97
C SER A 33 -8.34 -7.90 -5.85
N ASP A 34 -9.22 -6.94 -5.56
CA ASP A 34 -10.36 -6.55 -6.40
C ASP A 34 -9.93 -5.50 -7.44
N ASP A 35 -9.84 -5.91 -8.71
CA ASP A 35 -9.37 -5.07 -9.80
C ASP A 35 -10.32 -3.91 -10.16
N GLN A 36 -11.59 -3.99 -9.75
CA GLN A 36 -12.61 -2.96 -9.96
C GLN A 36 -12.55 -1.84 -8.93
N ARG A 37 -11.94 -2.06 -7.76
CA ARG A 37 -11.86 -1.05 -6.69
C ARG A 37 -10.67 -0.13 -6.86
N SER A 38 -10.81 1.15 -6.51
CA SER A 38 -9.63 2.03 -6.45
C SER A 38 -8.66 1.61 -5.34
N ILE A 39 -7.36 1.83 -5.54
CA ILE A 39 -6.33 1.62 -4.53
C ILE A 39 -6.51 2.70 -3.44
N PRO A 40 -6.77 2.34 -2.17
CA PRO A 40 -7.05 3.31 -1.11
C PRO A 40 -5.74 3.88 -0.52
N ILE A 41 -4.92 4.52 -1.37
CA ILE A 41 -3.53 4.84 -1.03
C ILE A 41 -3.38 5.74 0.20
N ARG A 42 -4.26 6.75 0.33
CA ARG A 42 -4.26 7.67 1.48
C ARG A 42 -4.53 6.94 2.80
N ALA A 43 -5.43 5.95 2.78
CA ALA A 43 -5.74 5.17 3.97
C ALA A 43 -4.56 4.26 4.34
N ILE A 44 -3.98 3.57 3.35
CA ILE A 44 -2.80 2.72 3.55
C ILE A 44 -1.66 3.53 4.20
N PHE A 45 -1.35 4.72 3.71
CA PHE A 45 -0.26 5.52 4.29
C PHE A 45 -0.55 6.06 5.68
N LYS A 46 -1.80 6.45 5.95
CA LYS A 46 -2.19 6.83 7.31
C LYS A 46 -1.95 5.68 8.29
N HIS A 47 -2.27 4.45 7.88
CA HIS A 47 -2.05 3.27 8.70
C HIS A 47 -0.55 2.96 8.83
N ILE A 48 0.24 3.09 7.77
CA ILE A 48 1.70 2.90 7.85
C ILE A 48 2.32 3.90 8.82
N ASP A 49 1.95 5.18 8.75
CA ASP A 49 2.43 6.21 9.68
C ASP A 49 2.01 5.93 11.13
N THR A 50 0.82 5.36 11.32
CA THR A 50 0.28 5.05 12.66
C THR A 50 0.92 3.81 13.28
N PHE A 51 1.07 2.73 12.52
CA PHE A 51 1.42 1.40 13.03
C PHE A 51 2.88 1.02 12.76
N SER A 52 3.44 1.43 11.62
CA SER A 52 4.79 1.04 11.20
C SER A 52 5.82 2.12 11.54
N LYS A 53 6.76 1.77 12.41
CA LYS A 53 7.98 2.57 12.64
C LYS A 53 9.10 2.27 11.65
N LYS A 54 8.88 1.32 10.73
CA LYS A 54 9.88 0.90 9.74
C LYS A 54 10.02 1.97 8.66
N PRO A 55 11.22 2.47 8.37
CA PRO A 55 11.43 3.42 7.29
C PRO A 55 11.23 2.75 5.93
N PHE A 56 10.69 3.50 4.96
CA PHE A 56 10.63 3.05 3.58
C PHE A 56 12.02 2.94 2.96
N SER A 57 12.25 1.83 2.25
CA SER A 57 13.36 1.66 1.32
C SER A 57 13.25 2.60 0.13
N SER A 58 14.33 2.75 -0.65
CA SER A 58 14.33 3.60 -1.84
C SER A 58 13.29 3.18 -2.88
N ASP A 59 13.10 1.87 -3.08
CA ASP A 59 12.12 1.32 -4.02
C ASP A 59 10.69 1.58 -3.54
N GLU A 60 10.44 1.42 -2.24
CA GLU A 60 9.14 1.72 -1.63
C GLU A 60 8.82 3.21 -1.71
N ARG A 61 9.80 4.10 -1.56
CA ARG A 61 9.59 5.55 -1.74
C ARG A 61 9.18 5.90 -3.17
N ALA A 62 9.87 5.34 -4.16
CA ALA A 62 9.51 5.56 -5.57
C ALA A 62 8.09 5.06 -5.86
N LEU A 63 7.71 3.91 -5.29
CA LEU A 63 6.35 3.39 -5.38
C LEU A 63 5.33 4.32 -4.69
N VAL A 64 5.67 4.84 -3.50
CA VAL A 64 4.81 5.77 -2.76
C VAL A 64 4.51 7.02 -3.59
N ASP A 65 5.55 7.61 -4.18
CA ASP A 65 5.41 8.80 -5.03
C ASP A 65 4.53 8.52 -6.25
N GLU A 66 4.71 7.36 -6.90
CA GLU A 66 3.88 6.95 -8.04
C GLU A 66 2.41 6.71 -7.62
N LEU A 67 2.18 6.03 -6.50
CA LEU A 67 0.82 5.76 -6.02
C LEU A 67 0.12 7.04 -5.56
N MET A 68 0.83 7.99 -4.95
CA MET A 68 0.28 9.33 -4.64
C MET A 68 -0.03 10.13 -5.90
N TYR A 69 0.82 10.05 -6.93
CA TYR A 69 0.55 10.74 -8.18
C TYR A 69 -0.71 10.20 -8.89
N LEU A 70 -0.92 8.88 -8.85
CA LEU A 70 -2.01 8.23 -9.58
C LEU A 70 -3.34 8.17 -8.82
N TYR A 71 -3.28 8.01 -7.49
CA TYR A 71 -4.46 7.74 -6.65
C TYR A 71 -4.60 8.72 -5.49
N GLY A 72 -3.65 9.64 -5.32
CA GLY A 72 -3.63 10.66 -4.28
C GLY A 72 -4.64 11.77 -4.51
#